data_AF-A0A085JCU4-F1
#
_entry.id   AF-A0A085JCU4-F1
#
_cell.length_a   1.000
_cell.length_b   1.000
_cell.length_c   1.000
_cell.angle_alpha   90.00
_cell.angle_beta   90.00
_cell.angle_gamma   90.00
#
_symmetry.space_group_name_H-M   'P 1'
#
loop_
_entity.id
_entity.type
_entity.pdbx_description
1 polymer ?
#
loop_
_entity_poly.entity_id
_entity_poly.type
_entity_poly.pdbx_seq_one_letter_code
_entity_poly.pdbx_strand_id
1 'polypeptide(L)'
;MKKILATTLAIFLPLTAAFALTPPNDGDEFQISCPGRDTMTVDRAEYGISTLMWGTDNFQIAAGQERTRLSDGQPVWITMFRNGDQLMVDKATQNTFFVYAGTTALVPCERTFTRPDPLLTLTPWSDTHMAQNNDSGNGRRGEHRYS
;
A
#
# COMPACT_ATOMS: atom_id res chain seq x y z
N MET A 1 25.55 -65.58 -24.41
CA MET A 1 26.50 -64.51 -24.77
C MET A 1 25.78 -63.47 -25.61
N LYS A 2 25.49 -62.28 -25.06
CA LYS A 2 25.25 -61.03 -25.80
C LYS A 2 25.20 -59.87 -24.81
N LYS A 3 26.19 -58.99 -24.92
CA LYS A 3 26.37 -57.79 -24.09
C LYS A 3 25.39 -56.73 -24.61
N ILE A 4 24.55 -56.16 -23.74
CA ILE A 4 23.73 -55.00 -24.08
C ILE A 4 24.39 -53.79 -23.44
N LEU A 5 24.97 -52.93 -24.27
CA LEU A 5 25.58 -51.67 -23.88
C LEU A 5 24.52 -50.75 -23.26
N ALA A 6 24.75 -50.35 -22.00
CA ALA A 6 24.07 -49.21 -21.41
C ALA A 6 24.58 -47.93 -22.09
N THR A 7 23.69 -47.23 -22.78
CA THR A 7 23.95 -45.90 -23.33
C THR A 7 23.08 -44.92 -22.53
N THR A 8 23.63 -44.36 -21.46
CA THR A 8 22.99 -43.32 -20.66
C THR A 8 23.06 -42.00 -21.43
N LEU A 9 21.95 -41.62 -22.07
CA LEU A 9 21.75 -40.26 -22.56
C LEU A 9 21.52 -39.34 -21.35
N ALA A 10 22.53 -38.55 -20.98
CA ALA A 10 22.35 -37.43 -20.06
C ALA A 10 21.64 -36.31 -20.83
N ILE A 11 20.31 -36.23 -20.72
CA ILE A 11 19.53 -35.10 -21.21
C ILE A 11 19.68 -33.98 -20.17
N PHE A 12 20.55 -33.01 -20.46
CA PHE A 12 20.58 -31.72 -19.77
C PHE A 12 19.22 -31.03 -19.99
N LEU A 13 18.34 -31.03 -18.99
CA LEU A 13 17.20 -30.11 -18.98
C LEU A 13 17.76 -28.69 -18.81
N PRO A 14 17.51 -27.75 -19.73
CA PRO A 14 17.78 -26.35 -19.45
C PRO A 14 16.80 -25.90 -18.37
N LEU A 15 17.35 -25.56 -17.20
CA LEU A 15 16.63 -24.91 -16.11
C LEU A 15 16.23 -23.51 -16.60
N THR A 16 15.08 -23.42 -17.27
CA THR A 16 14.47 -22.16 -17.63
C THR A 16 13.99 -21.51 -16.34
N ALA A 17 14.77 -20.54 -15.85
CA ALA A 17 14.38 -19.66 -14.77
C ALA A 17 13.17 -18.84 -15.23
N ALA A 18 11.97 -19.35 -14.98
CA ALA A 18 10.77 -18.53 -14.96
C ALA A 18 10.92 -17.57 -13.77
N PHE A 19 11.44 -16.37 -14.02
CA PHE A 19 11.32 -15.26 -13.09
C PHE A 19 9.83 -14.99 -12.95
N ALA A 20 9.23 -15.47 -11.86
CA ALA A 20 7.90 -15.05 -11.47
C ALA A 20 7.98 -13.56 -11.15
N LEU A 21 7.62 -12.72 -12.12
CA LEU A 21 7.33 -11.32 -11.88
C LEU A 21 6.06 -11.30 -11.03
N THR A 22 6.22 -11.28 -9.70
CA THR A 22 5.10 -10.91 -8.84
C THR A 22 4.70 -9.50 -9.25
N PRO A 23 3.41 -9.23 -9.53
CA PRO A 23 2.98 -7.87 -9.83
C PRO A 23 3.45 -6.95 -8.69
N PRO A 24 3.90 -5.73 -9.02
CA PRO A 24 4.22 -4.74 -7.99
C PRO A 24 3.01 -4.58 -7.08
N ASN A 25 3.25 -4.52 -5.77
CA ASN A 25 2.19 -4.34 -4.79
C ASN A 25 1.89 -2.84 -4.71
N ASP A 26 1.06 -2.36 -5.63
CA ASP A 26 0.79 -0.93 -5.82
C ASP A 26 -0.06 -0.30 -4.70
N GLY A 27 -0.63 -1.13 -3.81
CA GLY A 27 -1.41 -0.70 -2.67
C GLY A 27 -2.53 -1.68 -2.33
N ASP A 28 -3.17 -1.45 -1.19
CA ASP A 28 -4.30 -2.24 -0.73
C ASP A 28 -5.46 -1.41 -0.18
N GLU A 29 -6.68 -1.87 -0.42
CA GLU A 29 -7.91 -1.24 0.05
C GLU A 29 -8.74 -2.23 0.90
N PHE A 30 -9.41 -1.70 1.93
CA PHE A 30 -10.49 -2.37 2.63
C PHE A 30 -11.52 -1.36 3.14
N GLN A 31 -12.71 -1.84 3.44
CA GLN A 31 -13.76 -1.03 4.04
C GLN A 31 -13.96 -1.37 5.51
N ILE A 32 -14.34 -0.36 6.28
CA ILE A 32 -14.74 -0.49 7.68
C ILE A 32 -16.13 0.12 7.89
N SER A 33 -16.96 -0.56 8.67
CA SER A 33 -18.26 -0.08 9.11
C SER A 33 -18.22 0.09 10.63
N CYS A 34 -18.29 1.34 11.08
CA CYS A 34 -18.20 1.71 12.49
C CYS A 34 -19.46 2.51 12.88
N PRO A 35 -20.02 2.33 14.10
CA PRO A 35 -21.11 3.17 14.59
C PRO A 35 -20.78 4.66 14.52
N GLY A 36 -21.72 5.47 14.01
CA GLY A 36 -21.64 6.94 14.01
C GLY A 36 -21.11 7.59 12.73
N ARG A 37 -20.72 6.81 11.71
CA ARG A 37 -20.29 7.32 10.40
C ARG A 37 -20.70 6.36 9.28
N ASP A 38 -20.84 6.87 8.07
CA ASP A 38 -20.98 6.04 6.87
C ASP A 38 -19.79 5.09 6.73
N THR A 39 -19.99 3.98 6.00
CA THR A 39 -18.92 3.04 5.67
C THR A 39 -17.73 3.80 5.10
N MET A 40 -16.56 3.53 5.68
CA MET A 40 -15.33 4.20 5.29
C MET A 40 -14.48 3.27 4.46
N THR A 41 -13.91 3.79 3.39
CA THR A 41 -12.87 3.13 2.61
C THR A 41 -11.51 3.57 3.14
N VAL A 42 -10.67 2.60 3.47
CA VAL A 42 -9.26 2.80 3.79
C VAL A 42 -8.45 2.26 2.63
N ASP A 43 -7.68 3.14 2.00
CA ASP A 43 -6.71 2.77 0.98
C ASP A 43 -5.29 3.03 1.50
N ARG A 44 -4.36 2.12 1.17
CA ARG A 44 -2.96 2.14 1.57
C ARG A 44 -2.12 2.01 0.32
N ALA A 45 -1.58 3.14 -0.11
CA ALA A 45 -0.61 3.15 -1.19
C ALA A 45 0.72 2.51 -0.76
N GLU A 46 1.44 1.96 -1.74
CA GLU A 46 2.88 1.71 -1.60
C GLU A 46 3.56 3.02 -1.11
N TYR A 47 4.67 2.92 -0.37
CA TYR A 47 5.37 4.07 0.27
C TYR A 47 4.72 4.66 1.54
N GLY A 48 3.70 3.99 2.09
CA GLY A 48 3.25 4.24 3.46
C GLY A 48 2.34 5.45 3.61
N ILE A 49 1.59 5.82 2.58
CA ILE A 49 0.48 6.77 2.72
C ILE A 49 -0.80 5.97 2.92
N SER A 50 -1.67 6.41 3.83
CA SER A 50 -3.02 5.85 3.95
C SER A 50 -4.05 6.95 3.77
N THR A 51 -5.15 6.64 3.09
CA THR A 51 -6.29 7.53 2.93
C THR A 51 -7.51 6.95 3.62
N LEU A 52 -8.44 7.82 4.01
CA LEU A 52 -9.72 7.46 4.60
C LEU A 52 -10.81 8.29 3.94
N MET A 53 -11.78 7.62 3.33
CA MET A 53 -12.90 8.24 2.61
C MET A 53 -14.22 7.78 3.18
N TRP A 54 -15.20 8.69 3.27
CA TRP A 54 -16.58 8.32 3.63
C TRP A 54 -17.59 9.36 3.13
N GLY A 55 -18.82 8.92 2.87
CA GLY A 55 -19.81 9.75 2.19
C GLY A 55 -19.27 10.27 0.85
N THR A 56 -19.72 11.45 0.43
CA THR A 56 -19.35 12.02 -0.89
C THR A 56 -18.09 12.89 -0.84
N ASP A 57 -17.92 13.68 0.23
CA ASP A 57 -16.93 14.78 0.25
C ASP A 57 -15.91 14.67 1.39
N ASN A 58 -15.87 13.56 2.13
CA ASN A 58 -14.95 13.41 3.24
C ASN A 58 -13.74 12.57 2.83
N PHE A 59 -12.56 13.17 3.02
CA PHE A 59 -11.28 12.57 2.69
C PHE A 59 -10.25 12.98 3.74
N GLN A 60 -9.48 12.02 4.23
CA GLN A 60 -8.38 12.24 5.15
C GLN A 60 -7.15 11.45 4.72
N ILE A 61 -5.98 11.92 5.13
CA ILE A 61 -4.70 11.27 4.86
C ILE A 61 -3.93 11.04 6.15
N ALA A 62 -3.12 10.00 6.15
CA ALA A 62 -2.14 9.67 7.17
C ALA A 62 -0.79 9.39 6.51
N ALA A 63 0.28 9.86 7.15
CA ALA A 63 1.64 9.51 6.76
C ALA A 63 2.10 8.36 7.66
N GLY A 64 2.09 7.16 7.11
CA GLY A 64 2.58 5.95 7.76
C GLY A 64 1.60 5.33 8.73
N GLN A 65 2.07 4.24 9.32
CA GLN A 65 1.38 3.48 10.34
C GLN A 65 2.35 3.27 11.50
N GLU A 66 1.97 3.72 12.68
CA GLU A 66 2.72 3.45 13.89
C GLU A 66 2.50 1.99 14.29
N ARG A 67 3.59 1.30 14.58
CA ARG A 67 3.57 -0.07 15.10
C ARG A 67 3.84 0.01 16.59
N THR A 68 2.84 -0.31 17.40
CA THR A 68 2.98 -0.30 18.85
C THR A 68 2.43 -1.59 19.45
N ARG A 69 2.52 -1.70 20.78
CA ARG A 69 1.91 -2.78 21.55
C ARG A 69 0.92 -2.18 22.53
N LEU A 70 -0.23 -2.83 22.68
CA LEU A 70 -1.14 -2.56 23.79
C LEU A 70 -0.46 -2.93 25.12
N SER A 71 -1.05 -2.52 26.25
CA SER A 71 -0.50 -2.73 27.59
C SER A 71 -0.30 -4.22 27.95
N ASP A 72 -1.05 -5.11 27.31
CA ASP A 72 -0.93 -6.57 27.43
C ASP A 72 0.14 -7.18 26.49
N GLY A 73 0.85 -6.34 25.72
CA GLY A 73 1.89 -6.74 24.78
C GLY A 73 1.39 -7.05 23.36
N GLN A 74 0.07 -6.98 23.11
CA GLN A 74 -0.48 -7.32 21.81
C GLN A 74 -0.07 -6.31 20.73
N PRO A 75 0.51 -6.77 19.59
CA PRO A 75 0.96 -5.87 18.55
C PRO A 75 -0.23 -5.28 17.78
N VAL A 76 -0.27 -3.96 17.70
CA VAL A 76 -1.29 -3.21 16.97
C VAL A 76 -0.66 -2.28 15.96
N TRP A 77 -1.41 -2.04 14.90
CA TRP A 77 -1.13 -1.08 13.87
C TRP A 77 -2.05 0.11 14.04
N ILE A 78 -1.48 1.30 14.24
CA ILE A 78 -2.22 2.55 14.42
C ILE A 78 -1.95 3.46 13.23
N THR A 79 -3.02 3.87 12.56
CA THR A 79 -2.99 4.84 11.48
C THR A 79 -3.61 6.13 12.02
N MET A 80 -2.82 7.20 12.09
CA MET A 80 -3.24 8.50 12.62
C MET A 80 -3.56 9.44 11.45
N PHE A 81 -4.84 9.75 11.25
CA PHE A 81 -5.28 10.65 10.19
C PHE A 81 -5.11 12.11 10.60
N ARG A 82 -4.92 13.00 9.62
CA ARG A 82 -4.68 14.44 9.86
C ARG A 82 -5.77 15.16 10.63
N ASN A 83 -7.02 14.70 10.56
CA ASN A 83 -8.12 15.25 11.36
C ASN A 83 -8.13 14.75 12.82
N GLY A 84 -7.21 13.87 13.21
CA GLY A 84 -7.13 13.29 14.55
C GLY A 84 -7.91 11.98 14.74
N ASP A 85 -8.57 11.48 13.69
CA ASP A 85 -9.13 10.13 13.72
C ASP A 85 -8.00 9.08 13.75
N GLN A 86 -8.26 7.94 14.40
CA GLN A 86 -7.31 6.84 14.47
C GLN A 86 -7.96 5.52 14.06
N LEU A 87 -7.28 4.79 13.19
CA LEU A 87 -7.60 3.40 12.87
C LEU A 87 -6.60 2.48 13.55
N MET A 88 -7.11 1.57 14.39
CA MET A 88 -6.31 0.55 15.06
C MET A 88 -6.67 -0.84 14.54
N VAL A 89 -5.66 -1.63 14.18
CA VAL A 89 -5.82 -3.02 13.75
C VAL A 89 -4.95 -3.93 14.61
N ASP A 90 -5.58 -4.88 15.27
CA ASP A 90 -4.88 -6.00 15.92
C ASP A 90 -4.29 -6.92 14.85
N LYS A 91 -2.97 -7.11 14.90
CA LYS A 91 -2.29 -7.92 13.88
C LYS A 91 -2.64 -9.40 13.95
N ALA A 92 -2.90 -9.93 15.16
CA ALA A 92 -3.12 -11.34 15.38
C ALA A 92 -4.54 -11.75 14.95
N THR A 93 -5.54 -10.93 15.30
CA THR A 93 -6.95 -11.25 15.07
C THR A 93 -7.56 -10.53 13.88
N GLN A 94 -6.91 -9.47 13.38
CA GLN A 94 -7.46 -8.52 12.41
C GLN A 94 -8.68 -7.73 12.94
N ASN A 95 -8.96 -7.80 14.25
CA ASN A 95 -9.95 -6.96 14.89
C ASN A 95 -9.61 -5.49 14.65
N THR A 96 -10.61 -4.74 14.21
CA THR A 96 -10.45 -3.37 13.75
C THR A 96 -11.27 -2.44 14.62
N PHE A 97 -10.63 -1.36 15.06
CA PHE A 97 -11.22 -0.36 15.91
C PHE A 97 -10.95 1.04 15.36
N PHE A 98 -11.86 1.96 15.66
CA PHE A 98 -11.74 3.35 15.28
C PHE A 98 -11.88 4.25 16.51
N VAL A 99 -11.07 5.30 16.57
CA VAL A 99 -11.19 6.36 17.58
C VAL A 99 -11.47 7.65 16.83
N TYR A 100 -12.62 8.25 17.10
CA TYR A 100 -13.01 9.51 16.49
C TYR A 100 -12.20 10.66 17.09
N ALA A 101 -11.86 11.65 16.25
CA ALA A 101 -11.14 12.85 16.63
C ALA A 101 -11.75 13.51 17.88
N GLY A 102 -10.89 13.90 18.83
CA GLY A 102 -11.30 14.52 20.09
C GLY A 102 -11.85 13.55 21.14
N THR A 103 -11.86 12.24 20.87
CA THR A 103 -12.28 11.21 21.81
C THR A 103 -11.14 10.24 22.15
N THR A 104 -11.36 9.40 23.16
CA THR A 104 -10.47 8.29 23.53
C THR A 104 -11.18 6.94 23.47
N ALA A 105 -12.42 6.92 22.98
CA ALA A 105 -13.24 5.71 22.91
C ALA A 105 -12.80 4.83 21.75
N LEU A 106 -12.46 3.58 22.04
CA LEU A 106 -12.25 2.54 21.03
C LEU A 106 -13.59 2.00 20.57
N VAL A 107 -13.94 2.28 19.32
CA VAL A 107 -15.17 1.82 18.69
C VAL A 107 -14.85 0.59 17.83
N PRO A 108 -15.45 -0.59 18.10
CA PRO A 108 -15.26 -1.75 17.24
C PRO A 108 -15.93 -1.53 15.89
N CYS A 109 -15.29 -2.02 14.83
CA CYS A 109 -15.78 -1.91 13.46
C CYS A 109 -15.82 -3.28 12.79
N GLU A 110 -16.82 -3.49 11.95
CA GLU A 110 -16.78 -4.57 10.96
C GLU A 110 -15.83 -4.18 9.83
N ARG A 111 -15.09 -5.15 9.30
CA ARG A 111 -14.10 -4.93 8.25
C ARG A 111 -14.25 -5.95 7.14
N THR A 112 -14.15 -5.48 5.90
CA THR A 112 -14.09 -6.36 4.72
C THR A 112 -12.68 -6.96 4.56
N PHE A 113 -12.56 -7.97 3.72
CA PHE A 113 -11.25 -8.44 3.28
C PHE A 113 -10.48 -7.33 2.55
N THR A 114 -9.16 -7.36 2.69
CA THR A 114 -8.26 -6.51 1.92
C THR A 114 -8.15 -7.01 0.49
N ARG A 115 -8.18 -6.08 -0.46
CA ARG A 115 -7.99 -6.32 -1.90
C ARG A 115 -6.93 -5.37 -2.44
N PRO A 116 -6.26 -5.69 -3.57
CA PRO A 116 -5.45 -4.71 -4.28
C PRO A 116 -6.28 -3.47 -4.60
N ASP A 117 -5.70 -2.28 -4.43
CA ASP A 117 -6.41 -1.05 -4.79
C ASP A 117 -6.57 -0.97 -6.33
N PRO A 118 -7.81 -0.92 -6.86
CA PRO A 118 -8.02 -0.77 -8.30
C PRO A 118 -7.60 0.61 -8.84
N LEU A 119 -7.40 1.62 -7.99
CA LEU A 119 -7.07 3.00 -8.40
C LEU A 119 -5.56 3.27 -8.53
N LEU A 120 -4.72 2.45 -7.91
CA LEU A 120 -3.27 2.56 -7.99
C LEU A 120 -2.73 1.47 -8.92
N THR A 121 -2.57 1.79 -10.20
CA THR A 121 -1.62 1.08 -11.08
C THR A 121 -0.50 2.06 -11.38
N LEU A 122 0.64 1.92 -10.71
CA LEU A 122 1.75 2.84 -10.90
C LEU A 122 2.44 2.49 -12.23
N THR A 123 2.22 3.30 -13.26
CA THR A 123 3.06 3.23 -14.47
C THR A 123 4.47 3.73 -14.10
N PRO A 124 5.55 3.00 -14.45
CA PRO A 124 6.91 3.47 -14.22
C PRO A 124 7.12 4.88 -14.77
N TRP A 125 7.73 5.76 -13.97
CA TRP A 125 8.09 7.11 -14.40
C TRP A 125 9.01 7.02 -15.62
N SER A 126 8.56 7.53 -16.78
CA SER A 126 9.36 7.53 -18.01
C SER A 126 9.99 8.91 -18.24
N ASP A 127 11.32 8.95 -18.41
CA ASP A 127 12.08 10.18 -18.69
C ASP A 127 11.70 10.84 -20.03
N THR A 128 10.88 10.17 -20.84
CA THR A 128 10.34 10.64 -22.11
C THR A 128 9.53 11.93 -22.01
N HIS A 129 9.01 12.30 -20.82
CA HIS A 129 8.33 13.59 -20.62
C HIS A 129 9.28 14.80 -20.54
N MET A 130 10.59 14.59 -20.37
CA MET A 130 11.57 15.68 -20.34
C MET A 130 12.05 16.08 -21.75
N ALA A 131 11.83 15.23 -22.76
CA ALA A 131 12.33 15.47 -24.11
C ALA A 131 11.47 16.47 -24.92
N GLN A 132 10.22 16.72 -24.52
CA GLN A 132 9.32 17.61 -25.28
C GLN A 132 9.41 19.10 -24.89
N ASN A 133 10.07 19.43 -23.77
CA ASN A 133 10.19 20.82 -23.31
C ASN A 133 11.52 21.50 -23.68
N ASN A 134 12.42 20.82 -24.41
CA ASN A 134 13.75 21.36 -24.71
C ASN A 134 13.89 22.03 -26.08
N ASP A 135 12.81 22.22 -26.84
CA ASP A 135 12.88 22.88 -28.17
C ASP A 135 12.18 24.24 -28.24
N SER A 136 11.97 24.92 -27.12
CA SER A 136 11.41 26.27 -27.12
C SER A 136 11.86 27.09 -25.92
N GLY A 137 12.98 27.82 -26.03
CA GLY A 137 13.23 28.96 -25.15
C GLY A 137 14.68 29.25 -24.81
N ASN A 138 15.36 29.95 -25.70
CA ASN A 138 16.48 30.82 -25.33
C ASN A 138 15.97 31.88 -24.32
N GLY A 139 16.37 31.81 -23.05
CA GLY A 139 15.96 32.83 -22.07
C GLY A 139 16.36 32.62 -20.61
N ARG A 140 17.56 33.09 -20.25
CA ARG A 140 17.98 33.61 -18.93
C ARG A 140 17.78 32.72 -17.68
N ARG A 141 18.89 32.09 -17.29
CA ARG A 141 19.18 31.49 -15.97
C ARG A 141 18.96 32.52 -14.85
N GLY A 142 17.86 32.40 -14.12
CA GLY A 142 17.58 33.13 -12.88
C GLY A 142 17.86 32.25 -11.66
N GLU A 143 18.83 32.66 -10.87
CA GLU A 143 19.26 32.06 -9.61
C GLU A 143 18.24 32.42 -8.51
N HIS A 144 17.54 31.44 -7.95
CA HIS A 144 16.69 31.65 -6.78
C HIS A 144 17.25 30.93 -5.56
N ARG A 145 17.86 31.76 -4.72
CA ARG A 145 18.38 31.52 -3.39
C ARG A 145 17.21 31.21 -2.45
N TYR A 146 17.37 30.17 -1.63
CA TYR A 146 16.46 29.85 -0.52
C TYR A 146 16.33 31.03 0.44
N SER A 147 15.09 31.30 0.88
CA SER A 147 14.75 31.97 2.14
C SER A 147 13.44 31.38 2.63
#